data_AF-A0A7U2FDA5-F1
#
_entry.id   AF-A0A7U2FDA5-F1
#
_cell.length_a   1.000
_cell.length_b   1.000
_cell.length_c   1.000
_cell.angle_alpha   90.00
_cell.angle_beta   90.00
_cell.angle_gamma   90.00
#
_symmetry.space_group_name_H-M   'P 1'
#
loop_
_entity.id
_entity.type
_entity.pdbx_description
1 polymer ?
#
loop_
_entity_poly.entity_id
_entity_poly.type
_entity_poly.pdbx_seq_one_letter_code
_entity_poly.pdbx_strand_id
1 'polypeptide(L)'
;MTPLFTLVVGLILASISTSTPIKPTSRADSRQVRDATFDYVVIGGGTAGMVIATTLARASYSVALVEAGGVYEDDIGDLGTTPAFAIYGAGASPDDVLPAVDWGFVTTPQAEVALCPRQNARWQACILQFCPLFV
;
A
#
# COMPACT_ATOMS: atom_id res chain seq x y z
N MET A 1 -21.76 -1.03 -49.67
CA MET A 1 -21.45 -2.03 -48.63
C MET A 1 -20.70 -1.42 -47.42
N THR A 2 -20.66 -0.09 -47.25
CA THR A 2 -19.92 0.62 -46.20
C THR A 2 -20.72 1.21 -45.02
N PRO A 3 -22.07 1.28 -44.96
CA PRO A 3 -22.75 1.97 -43.85
C PRO A 3 -22.94 1.10 -42.61
N LEU A 4 -22.94 -0.23 -42.75
CA LEU A 4 -23.13 -1.16 -41.63
C LEU A 4 -21.85 -1.30 -40.79
N PHE A 5 -20.68 -1.22 -41.43
CA PHE A 5 -19.38 -1.34 -40.76
C PHE A 5 -19.06 -0.10 -39.91
N THR A 6 -19.39 1.10 -40.38
CA THR A 6 -19.25 2.34 -39.60
C THR A 6 -20.24 2.42 -38.44
N LEU A 7 -21.46 1.89 -38.58
CA LEU A 7 -22.44 1.86 -37.50
C LEU A 7 -22.02 0.91 -36.36
N VAL A 8 -21.51 -0.28 -36.71
CA VAL A 8 -21.06 -1.27 -35.72
C VAL A 8 -19.80 -0.80 -34.99
N VAL A 9 -18.83 -0.21 -35.70
CA VAL A 9 -17.62 0.36 -35.08
C VAL A 9 -17.98 1.57 -34.19
N GLY A 10 -18.94 2.41 -34.60
CA GLY A 10 -19.44 3.53 -33.80
C GLY A 10 -20.17 3.10 -32.51
N LEU A 11 -20.96 2.02 -32.57
CA LEU A 11 -21.64 1.46 -31.39
C LEU A 11 -20.67 0.77 -30.41
N ILE A 12 -19.62 0.13 -30.90
CA ILE A 12 -18.59 -0.48 -30.05
C ILE A 12 -17.76 0.60 -29.34
N LEU A 13 -17.41 1.69 -30.03
CA LEU A 13 -16.70 2.83 -29.43
C LEU A 13 -17.57 3.61 -28.41
N ALA A 14 -18.88 3.72 -28.65
CA ALA A 14 -19.81 4.36 -27.71
C ALA A 14 -20.02 3.56 -26.42
N SER A 15 -19.77 2.24 -26.43
CA SER A 15 -19.98 1.38 -25.27
C SER A 15 -18.80 1.36 -24.27
N ILE A 16 -17.64 1.91 -24.64
CA ILE A 16 -16.44 1.90 -23.80
C ILE A 16 -16.36 3.15 -22.89
N SER A 17 -17.20 4.15 -23.12
CA SER A 17 -17.05 5.45 -22.46
C SER A 17 -18.15 5.75 -21.44
N THR A 18 -18.28 4.92 -20.39
CA THR A 18 -18.80 5.38 -19.07
C THR A 18 -18.55 4.36 -17.96
N SER A 19 -17.29 4.00 -17.74
CA SER A 19 -16.86 3.50 -16.44
C SER A 19 -15.89 4.51 -15.84
N THR A 20 -16.39 5.70 -15.50
CA THR A 20 -15.73 6.46 -14.44
C THR A 20 -15.94 5.64 -13.17
N PRO A 21 -14.90 5.18 -12.48
CA PRO A 21 -15.07 4.67 -11.13
C PRO A 21 -15.88 5.71 -10.36
N ILE A 22 -16.99 5.31 -9.74
CA ILE A 22 -17.57 6.14 -8.68
C ILE A 22 -16.52 6.12 -7.59
N LYS A 23 -15.61 7.09 -7.62
CA LYS A 23 -14.79 7.42 -6.46
C LYS A 23 -15.79 7.97 -5.45
N PRO A 24 -16.12 7.27 -4.35
CA PRO A 24 -16.76 7.95 -3.25
C PRO A 24 -15.77 9.04 -2.86
N THR A 25 -16.11 10.29 -3.16
CA THR A 25 -15.39 11.44 -2.63
C THR A 25 -15.75 11.55 -1.15
N SER A 26 -15.54 10.50 -0.36
CA SER A 26 -15.16 10.70 1.03
C SER A 26 -13.67 11.05 1.00
N ARG A 27 -13.36 12.20 0.39
CA ARG A 27 -12.27 13.00 0.93
C ARG A 27 -12.65 13.10 2.40
N ALA A 28 -11.90 12.43 3.26
CA ALA A 28 -11.88 12.82 4.66
C ALA A 28 -11.64 14.32 4.56
N ASP A 29 -12.68 15.10 4.81
CA ASP A 29 -12.54 16.53 4.90
C ASP A 29 -11.40 16.67 5.89
N SER A 30 -10.26 17.13 5.40
CA SER A 30 -9.14 17.52 6.23
C SER A 30 -9.61 18.80 6.91
N ARG A 31 -10.69 18.69 7.68
CA ARG A 31 -11.11 19.62 8.69
C ARG A 31 -9.88 19.66 9.56
N GLN A 32 -9.10 20.70 9.37
CA GLN A 32 -7.83 20.86 10.01
C GLN A 32 -8.15 20.76 11.50
N VAL A 33 -7.83 19.60 12.10
CA VAL A 33 -8.10 19.32 13.49
C VAL A 33 -7.08 20.14 14.27
N ARG A 34 -7.37 21.44 14.38
CA ARG A 34 -6.62 22.38 15.18
C ARG A 34 -7.37 22.48 16.50
N ASP A 35 -6.66 22.22 17.59
CA ASP A 35 -7.15 22.38 18.95
C ASP A 35 -8.35 21.49 19.34
N ALA A 36 -8.44 20.27 18.77
CA ALA A 36 -9.41 19.29 19.23
C ALA A 36 -8.83 18.39 20.33
N THR A 37 -9.69 17.99 21.27
CA THR A 37 -9.35 17.07 22.37
C THR A 37 -9.97 15.71 22.08
N PHE A 38 -9.20 14.64 22.30
CA PHE A 38 -9.62 13.25 22.16
C PHE A 38 -9.20 12.48 23.41
N ASP A 39 -9.92 11.41 23.73
CA ASP A 39 -9.56 10.50 24.83
C ASP A 39 -8.28 9.71 24.49
N TYR A 40 -8.12 9.34 23.22
CA TYR A 40 -6.95 8.63 22.72
C TYR A 40 -6.45 9.19 21.39
N VAL A 41 -5.14 9.16 21.20
CA VAL A 41 -4.48 9.43 19.92
C VAL A 41 -3.67 8.21 19.54
N VAL A 42 -4.02 7.59 18.40
CA VAL A 42 -3.31 6.45 17.82
C VAL A 42 -2.48 6.96 16.66
N ILE A 43 -1.18 6.68 16.67
CA ILE A 43 -0.23 7.12 15.65
C ILE A 43 0.19 5.90 14.83
N GLY A 44 -0.12 5.92 13.54
CA GLY A 44 0.13 4.84 12.61
C GLY A 44 -0.98 3.80 12.62
N GLY A 45 -1.42 3.42 11.42
CA GLY A 45 -2.66 2.75 11.07
C GLY A 45 -2.36 1.66 10.07
N GLY A 46 -1.18 1.06 10.26
CA GLY A 46 -0.92 -0.29 9.81
C GLY A 46 -1.75 -1.31 10.59
N THR A 47 -1.31 -2.56 10.52
CA THR A 47 -2.08 -3.73 11.00
C THR A 47 -2.56 -3.62 12.45
N ALA A 48 -1.76 -3.05 13.35
CA ALA A 48 -2.13 -2.91 14.76
C ALA A 48 -2.97 -1.65 15.04
N GLY A 49 -2.56 -0.50 14.49
CA GLY A 49 -3.16 0.79 14.83
C GLY A 49 -4.62 0.91 14.44
N MET A 50 -4.99 0.43 13.25
CA MET A 50 -6.37 0.44 12.78
C MET A 50 -7.28 -0.41 13.68
N VAL A 51 -6.78 -1.56 14.15
CA VAL A 51 -7.52 -2.45 15.05
C VAL A 51 -7.73 -1.78 16.41
N ILE A 52 -6.70 -1.16 16.97
CA ILE A 52 -6.78 -0.44 18.25
C ILE A 52 -7.75 0.74 18.14
N ALA A 53 -7.59 1.60 17.13
CA ALA A 53 -8.44 2.77 16.93
C ALA A 53 -9.92 2.37 16.76
N THR A 54 -10.19 1.33 15.97
CA THR A 54 -11.55 0.80 15.78
C THR A 54 -12.13 0.24 17.08
N THR A 55 -11.33 -0.47 17.86
CA THR A 55 -11.76 -1.07 19.13
C THR A 55 -12.12 0.02 20.15
N LEU A 56 -11.29 1.05 20.29
CA LEU A 56 -11.52 2.18 21.18
C LEU A 56 -12.75 3.01 20.74
N ALA A 57 -12.90 3.26 19.45
CA ALA A 57 -14.07 3.97 18.92
C ALA A 57 -15.37 3.20 19.18
N ARG A 58 -15.36 1.86 19.03
CA ARG A 58 -16.52 1.00 19.36
C ARG A 58 -16.85 0.98 20.85
N ALA A 59 -15.87 1.22 21.71
CA ALA A 59 -16.06 1.39 23.15
C ALA A 59 -16.56 2.80 23.54
N SER A 60 -16.98 3.62 22.57
CA SER A 60 -17.50 4.98 22.75
C SER A 60 -16.48 6.02 23.24
N TYR A 61 -15.19 5.77 23.04
CA TYR A 61 -14.16 6.79 23.23
C TYR A 61 -13.99 7.68 21.99
N SER A 62 -13.61 8.93 22.19
CA SER A 62 -13.16 9.81 21.12
C SER A 62 -11.69 9.50 20.78
N VAL A 63 -11.43 9.16 19.51
CA VAL A 63 -10.12 8.70 19.06
C VAL A 63 -9.67 9.47 17.83
N ALA A 64 -8.45 10.01 17.86
CA ALA A 64 -7.77 10.49 16.67
C ALA A 64 -6.80 9.43 16.15
N LEU A 65 -6.94 9.04 14.89
CA LEU A 65 -5.98 8.20 14.17
C LEU A 65 -5.13 9.10 13.27
N VAL A 66 -3.81 9.03 13.44
CA VAL A 66 -2.86 9.87 12.70
C VAL A 66 -2.00 8.98 11.82
N GLU A 67 -2.16 9.15 10.51
CA GLU A 67 -1.44 8.40 9.48
C GLU A 67 -0.51 9.29 8.68
N ALA A 68 0.71 8.81 8.43
CA ALA A 68 1.68 9.51 7.59
C ALA A 68 1.40 9.32 6.09
N GLY A 69 0.87 8.15 5.71
CA GLY A 69 0.51 7.82 4.34
C GLY A 69 -0.89 8.28 3.96
N GLY A 70 -1.21 8.15 2.68
CA GLY A 70 -2.54 8.39 2.16
C GLY A 70 -3.39 7.11 2.10
N VAL A 71 -4.23 7.05 1.07
CA VAL A 71 -5.13 5.92 0.83
C VAL A 71 -4.48 5.04 -0.22
N TYR A 72 -4.18 3.79 0.11
CA TYR A 72 -3.45 2.85 -0.76
C TYR A 72 -4.09 2.73 -2.15
N GLU A 73 -5.41 2.70 -2.22
CA GLU A 73 -6.19 2.59 -3.45
C GLU A 73 -6.06 3.82 -4.36
N ASP A 74 -5.78 4.99 -3.78
CA ASP A 74 -5.58 6.23 -4.52
C ASP A 74 -4.11 6.45 -4.89
N ASP A 75 -3.18 6.06 -4.00
CA ASP A 75 -1.77 6.39 -4.12
C ASP A 75 -1.01 5.47 -5.08
N ILE A 76 -1.37 4.17 -5.10
CA ILE A 76 -0.71 3.16 -5.96
C ILE A 76 -1.68 2.33 -6.82
N GLY A 77 -2.99 2.59 -6.71
CA GLY A 77 -4.02 2.02 -7.60
C GLY A 77 -4.04 0.49 -7.60
N ASP A 78 -4.02 -0.10 -8.79
CA ASP A 78 -4.11 -1.56 -8.98
C ASP A 78 -2.98 -2.31 -8.25
N LEU A 79 -1.80 -1.69 -8.06
CA LEU A 79 -0.68 -2.28 -7.33
C LEU A 79 -1.01 -2.56 -5.87
N GLY A 80 -1.81 -1.69 -5.22
CA GLY A 80 -2.19 -1.83 -3.82
C GLY A 80 -3.42 -2.71 -3.59
N THR A 81 -4.24 -2.93 -4.62
CA THR A 81 -5.51 -3.65 -4.52
C THR A 81 -5.45 -5.08 -5.06
N THR A 82 -4.55 -5.36 -6.00
CA THR A 82 -4.42 -6.68 -6.64
C THR A 82 -3.35 -7.52 -5.95
N PRO A 83 -3.71 -8.68 -5.33
CA PRO A 83 -2.75 -9.49 -4.56
C PRO A 83 -1.52 -9.95 -5.36
N ALA A 84 -1.67 -10.14 -6.68
CA ALA A 84 -0.58 -10.55 -7.56
C ALA A 84 0.58 -9.54 -7.62
N PHE A 85 0.33 -8.28 -7.25
CA PHE A 85 1.31 -7.20 -7.29
C PHE A 85 2.03 -6.97 -5.95
N ALA A 86 1.82 -7.81 -4.94
CA ALA A 86 2.51 -7.72 -3.65
C ALA A 86 4.04 -7.88 -3.72
N ILE A 87 4.59 -8.25 -4.88
CA ILE A 87 6.04 -8.37 -5.10
C ILE A 87 6.73 -7.04 -5.43
N TYR A 88 5.98 -6.01 -5.86
CA TYR A 88 6.54 -4.71 -6.21
C TYR A 88 6.88 -3.94 -4.93
N GLY A 89 8.12 -3.45 -4.80
CA GLY A 89 8.62 -2.82 -3.56
C GLY A 89 9.05 -3.81 -2.47
N ALA A 90 9.04 -5.11 -2.74
CA ALA A 90 9.44 -6.14 -1.76
C ALA A 90 10.93 -6.53 -1.84
N GLY A 91 11.69 -5.98 -2.79
CA GLY A 91 13.09 -6.29 -2.98
C GLY A 91 14.00 -5.62 -1.95
N ALA A 92 15.19 -6.20 -1.77
CA ALA A 92 16.22 -5.68 -0.88
C ALA A 92 17.06 -4.54 -1.50
N SER A 93 16.80 -4.17 -2.76
CA SER A 93 17.51 -3.08 -3.41
C SER A 93 17.01 -1.75 -2.87
N PRO A 94 17.89 -0.79 -2.55
CA PRO A 94 17.47 0.58 -2.21
C PRO A 94 16.66 1.27 -3.32
N ASP A 95 16.76 0.78 -4.56
CA ASP A 95 16.02 1.30 -5.71
C ASP A 95 14.63 0.65 -5.88
N ASP A 96 14.32 -0.43 -5.15
CA ASP A 96 13.00 -1.10 -5.20
C ASP A 96 12.10 -0.55 -4.09
N VAL A 97 11.76 0.73 -4.20
CA VAL A 97 10.95 1.48 -3.23
C VAL A 97 9.79 2.11 -3.99
N LEU A 98 8.58 1.99 -3.45
CA LEU A 98 7.37 2.70 -3.88
C LEU A 98 7.20 3.96 -3.00
N PRO A 99 7.66 5.15 -3.44
CA PRO A 99 7.78 6.31 -2.56
C PRO A 99 6.45 6.82 -1.99
N ALA A 100 5.33 6.42 -2.57
CA ALA A 100 4.00 6.77 -2.11
C ALA A 100 3.57 5.98 -0.86
N VAL A 101 4.14 4.80 -0.61
CA VAL A 101 3.72 3.88 0.47
C VAL A 101 4.88 3.35 1.33
N ASP A 102 6.11 3.39 0.83
CA ASP A 102 7.29 2.88 1.50
C ASP A 102 8.07 3.98 2.22
N TRP A 103 8.56 3.65 3.42
CA TRP A 103 9.40 4.54 4.22
C TRP A 103 10.84 4.67 3.68
N GLY A 104 11.28 3.75 2.81
CA GLY A 104 12.60 3.82 2.16
C GLY A 104 13.79 3.68 3.11
N PHE A 105 13.65 2.94 4.21
CA PHE A 105 14.76 2.74 5.15
C PHE A 105 15.90 1.93 4.51
N VAL A 106 17.13 2.44 4.63
CA VAL A 106 18.35 1.74 4.24
C VAL A 106 19.20 1.50 5.49
N THR A 107 19.51 0.23 5.76
CA THR A 107 20.33 -0.15 6.92
C THR A 107 21.81 -0.01 6.61
N THR A 108 22.64 0.12 7.65
CA THR A 108 24.09 -0.06 7.51
C THR A 108 24.41 -1.51 7.16
N PRO A 109 25.50 -1.79 6.44
CA PRO A 109 25.91 -3.16 6.11
C PRO A 109 25.99 -4.05 7.37
N GLN A 110 25.29 -5.18 7.36
CA GLN A 110 25.31 -6.19 8.42
C GLN A 110 26.36 -7.26 8.06
N ALA A 111 27.26 -7.59 8.99
CA ALA A 111 28.37 -8.51 8.74
C ALA A 111 27.90 -9.87 8.20
N GLU A 112 26.80 -10.40 8.71
CA GLU A 112 26.29 -11.74 8.38
C GLU A 112 25.49 -11.78 7.07
N VAL A 113 24.93 -10.65 6.62
CA VAL A 113 24.20 -10.53 5.34
C VAL A 113 25.18 -10.43 4.17
N ALA A 114 26.34 -9.80 4.38
CA ALA A 114 27.40 -9.65 3.37
C ALA A 114 28.14 -10.96 3.05
N LEU A 115 28.01 -11.98 3.91
CA LEU A 115 28.69 -13.28 3.75
C LEU A 115 27.95 -14.26 2.81
N CYS A 116 26.76 -13.93 2.31
CA CYS A 116 26.18 -14.67 1.20
C CYS A 116 26.81 -14.15 -0.11
N PRO A 117 27.80 -14.84 -0.69
CA PRO A 117 28.38 -14.38 -1.93
C PRO A 117 27.28 -14.49 -2.99
N ARG A 118 27.07 -13.44 -3.79
CA ARG A 118 26.20 -13.47 -4.98
C ARG A 118 26.75 -14.47 -6.01
N GLN A 119 26.69 -15.76 -5.73
CA GLN A 119 26.94 -16.82 -6.69
C GLN A 119 25.62 -17.04 -7.43
N ASN A 120 25.48 -16.31 -8.53
CA ASN A 120 24.77 -16.72 -9.73
C ASN A 120 23.41 -17.40 -9.49
N ALA A 121 22.36 -16.56 -9.39
CA ALA A 121 21.00 -16.89 -9.80
C ALA A 121 20.40 -18.23 -9.30
N ARG A 122 19.86 -18.23 -8.07
CA ARG A 122 18.51 -18.74 -7.80
C ARG A 122 18.03 -18.23 -6.44
N TRP A 123 16.94 -17.48 -6.48
CA TRP A 123 16.29 -16.74 -5.39
C TRP A 123 15.76 -17.59 -4.20
N GLN A 124 16.49 -18.60 -3.71
CA GLN A 124 16.01 -19.47 -2.61
C GLN A 124 16.98 -19.70 -1.43
N ALA A 125 18.26 -19.34 -1.50
CA ALA A 125 19.22 -19.84 -0.50
C ALA A 125 19.50 -18.93 0.70
N CYS A 126 19.22 -17.62 0.65
CA CYS A 126 19.63 -16.72 1.75
C CYS A 126 18.60 -16.54 2.89
N ILE A 127 17.36 -17.02 2.72
CA ILE A 127 16.32 -16.94 3.76
C ILE A 127 16.32 -18.15 4.71
N LEU A 128 17.00 -19.25 4.38
CA LEU A 128 16.90 -20.48 5.17
C LEU A 128 18.00 -20.71 6.21
N GLN A 129 19.03 -19.87 6.28
CA GLN A 129 19.99 -19.95 7.38
C GLN A 129 19.52 -19.09 8.56
N PHE A 130 18.35 -19.42 9.11
CA PHE A 130 18.09 -19.14 10.51
C PHE A 130 19.13 -19.95 11.31
N CYS A 131 20.16 -19.27 11.82
CA CYS A 131 21.04 -19.80 12.84
C CYS A 131 20.16 -20.20 14.04
N PRO A 132 20.03 -21.49 14.39
CA PRO A 132 19.13 -21.91 15.45
C PRO A 132 19.87 -21.86 16.78
N LEU A 133 20.20 -20.68 17.29
CA LEU A 133 20.66 -20.52 18.68
C LEU A 133 20.19 -19.15 19.19
N PHE A 134 19.54 -19.18 20.36
CA PHE A 134 18.82 -18.12 21.09
C PHE A 134 17.30 -18.03 20.81
N VAL A 135 16.59 -19.03 21.33
CA VAL A 135 15.54 -18.77 22.33
C VAL A 135 16.07 -19.26 23.67
#